data_AF-A0A2N2VTA7-F1
#
_entry.id   AF-A0A2N2VTA7-F1
#
_cell.length_a   1.000
_cell.length_b   1.000
_cell.length_c   1.000
_cell.angle_alpha   90.00
_cell.angle_beta   90.00
_cell.angle_gamma   90.00
#
_symmetry.space_group_name_H-M   'P 1'
#
loop_
_entity.id
_entity.type
_entity.pdbx_description
1 polymer ?
#
loop_
_entity_poly.entity_id
_entity_poly.type
_entity_poly.pdbx_seq_one_letter_code
_entity_poly.pdbx_strand_id
1 'polypeptide(L)'
;MKKLTLFALLITFAFSSFGQSQRLVLLEHFTQASCGPCATYNPSIHTLLVNNPDKITSINYHTSWPGYDPMYNHNTVDAAARTSYYSVSSVPNSVLEGNYYNGHPNGWNINTVNTLYAIPSPANLSINQYLSANNDTLFV
;
A
#
# COMPACT_ATOMS: atom_id res chain seq x y z
N MET A 1 -38.41 -38.11 -9.47
CA MET A 1 -37.30 -38.11 -8.50
C MET A 1 -35.96 -37.71 -9.14
N LYS A 2 -35.52 -38.30 -10.26
CA LYS A 2 -34.24 -37.94 -10.94
C LYS A 2 -34.11 -36.47 -11.39
N LYS A 3 -35.22 -35.81 -11.74
CA LYS A 3 -35.25 -34.38 -12.13
C LYS A 3 -35.09 -33.43 -10.94
N LEU A 4 -35.51 -33.85 -9.74
CA LEU A 4 -35.41 -33.05 -8.52
C LEU A 4 -33.96 -33.06 -7.99
N THR A 5 -33.29 -34.21 -8.09
CA THR A 5 -31.86 -34.35 -7.78
C THR A 5 -30.95 -33.55 -8.71
N LEU A 6 -31.30 -33.42 -10.00
CA LEU A 6 -30.52 -32.59 -10.93
C LEU A 6 -30.63 -31.10 -10.60
N PHE A 7 -31.82 -30.63 -10.20
CA PHE A 7 -32.04 -29.24 -9.79
C PHE A 7 -31.29 -28.90 -8.50
N ALA A 8 -31.25 -29.81 -7.53
CA ALA A 8 -30.49 -29.65 -6.30
C ALA A 8 -28.96 -29.59 -6.54
N LEU A 9 -28.45 -30.35 -7.51
CA LEU A 9 -27.03 -30.33 -7.90
C LEU A 9 -26.64 -29.03 -8.63
N LEU A 10 -27.55 -28.47 -9.45
CA LEU A 10 -27.35 -27.17 -10.12
C LEU A 10 -27.34 -25.99 -9.14
N ILE A 11 -28.17 -26.05 -8.09
CA ILE A 11 -28.20 -25.01 -7.04
C ILE A 11 -26.91 -25.05 -6.21
N THR A 12 -26.39 -26.24 -5.91
CA THR A 12 -25.14 -26.38 -5.12
C THR A 12 -23.89 -25.97 -5.90
N PHE A 13 -23.87 -26.08 -7.23
CA PHE A 13 -22.77 -25.56 -8.07
C PHE A 13 -22.82 -24.02 -8.22
N ALA A 14 -24.01 -23.41 -8.12
CA ALA A 14 -24.18 -21.96 -8.17
C ALA A 14 -23.66 -21.23 -6.91
N PHE A 15 -23.48 -21.93 -5.79
CA PHE A 15 -22.82 -21.42 -4.58
C PHE A 15 -21.32 -21.69 -4.57
N SER A 16 -20.66 -21.51 -5.72
CA SER A 16 -19.20 -21.41 -5.77
C SER A 16 -18.80 -20.17 -4.96
N SER A 17 -18.44 -20.35 -3.69
CA SER A 17 -17.99 -19.27 -2.82
C SER A 17 -16.69 -18.70 -3.39
N PHE A 18 -16.71 -17.44 -3.81
CA PHE A 18 -15.49 -16.70 -4.11
C PHE A 18 -14.71 -16.53 -2.80
N GLY A 19 -13.73 -17.40 -2.55
CA GLY A 19 -12.78 -17.28 -1.42
C GLY A 19 -11.77 -16.14 -1.61
N GLN A 20 -12.16 -15.09 -2.34
CA GLN A 20 -11.29 -13.98 -2.71
C GLN A 20 -11.26 -12.97 -1.55
N SER A 21 -10.06 -12.70 -1.04
CA SER A 21 -9.89 -11.68 -0.01
C SER A 21 -9.82 -10.30 -0.65
N GLN A 22 -10.56 -9.34 -0.11
CA GLN A 22 -10.35 -7.94 -0.47
C GLN A 22 -8.94 -7.53 -0.05
N ARG A 23 -8.24 -6.78 -0.92
CA ARG A 23 -6.90 -6.26 -0.68
C ARG A 23 -6.91 -4.76 -0.46
N LEU A 24 -5.88 -4.25 0.20
CA LEU A 24 -5.50 -2.84 0.17
C LEU A 24 -4.40 -2.65 -0.88
N VAL A 25 -4.48 -1.54 -1.60
CA VAL A 25 -3.40 -1.09 -2.48
C VAL A 25 -2.26 -0.55 -1.61
N LEU A 26 -1.04 -0.98 -1.85
CA LEU A 26 0.15 -0.48 -1.16
C LEU A 26 0.85 0.59 -2.01
N LEU A 27 1.01 1.77 -1.41
CA LEU A 27 1.89 2.83 -1.90
C LEU A 27 3.16 2.88 -1.06
N GLU A 28 4.32 2.65 -1.67
CA GLU A 28 5.62 2.97 -1.09
C GLU A 28 6.07 4.32 -1.64
N HIS A 29 6.00 5.37 -0.82
CA HIS A 29 6.30 6.74 -1.23
C HIS A 29 7.66 7.19 -0.69
N PHE A 30 8.53 7.64 -1.58
CA PHE A 30 9.86 8.16 -1.27
C PHE A 30 9.82 9.67 -1.25
N THR A 31 10.20 10.26 -0.12
CA THR A 31 10.07 11.69 0.15
C THR A 31 11.23 12.18 1.02
N GLN A 32 11.30 13.49 1.28
CA GLN A 32 12.31 14.08 2.17
C GLN A 32 11.83 15.43 2.73
N ALA A 33 12.14 15.72 4.00
CA ALA A 33 11.64 16.89 4.75
C ALA A 33 12.06 18.25 4.16
N SER A 34 13.30 18.35 3.69
CA SER A 34 13.90 19.52 3.06
C SER A 34 13.73 19.55 1.53
N CYS A 35 12.89 18.68 0.95
CA CYS A 35 12.67 18.63 -0.50
C CYS A 35 11.46 19.49 -0.90
N GLY A 36 11.73 20.58 -1.63
CA GLY A 36 10.69 21.51 -2.11
C GLY A 36 9.59 20.84 -2.94
N PRO A 37 9.91 20.08 -4.00
CA PRO A 37 8.90 19.33 -4.76
C PRO A 37 8.11 18.33 -3.90
N CYS A 38 8.76 17.71 -2.92
CA CYS A 38 8.11 16.77 -2.01
C CYS A 38 7.05 17.48 -1.14
N ALA A 39 7.35 18.68 -0.63
CA ALA A 39 6.39 19.51 0.10
C ALA A 39 5.15 19.86 -0.73
N THR A 40 5.29 19.97 -2.06
CA THR A 40 4.15 20.20 -2.98
C THR A 40 3.25 18.98 -3.11
N TYR A 41 3.82 17.76 -3.15
CA TYR A 41 3.05 16.53 -3.45
C TYR A 41 2.60 15.75 -2.21
N ASN A 42 3.30 15.85 -1.08
CA ASN A 42 2.92 15.15 0.15
C ASN A 42 1.46 15.45 0.59
N PRO A 43 0.95 16.70 0.54
CA PRO A 43 -0.43 17.00 0.94
C PRO A 43 -1.50 16.33 0.07
N SER A 44 -1.28 16.23 -1.25
CA SER A 44 -2.25 15.60 -2.15
C SER A 44 -2.30 14.08 -1.96
N ILE A 45 -1.14 13.45 -1.76
CA ILE A 45 -1.03 12.02 -1.41
C ILE A 45 -1.73 11.76 -0.08
N HIS A 46 -1.46 12.58 0.95
CA HIS A 46 -2.11 12.46 2.26
C HIS A 46 -3.63 12.59 2.15
N THR A 47 -4.12 13.57 1.39
CA THR A 47 -5.55 13.77 1.15
C THR A 47 -6.18 12.55 0.48
N LEU A 48 -5.51 11.95 -0.50
CA LEU A 48 -5.99 10.75 -1.18
C LEU A 48 -6.09 9.56 -0.21
N LEU A 49 -5.07 9.35 0.64
CA LEU A 49 -5.03 8.29 1.65
C LEU A 49 -6.18 8.43 2.67
N VAL A 50 -6.32 9.62 3.27
CA VAL A 50 -7.37 9.90 4.27
C VAL A 50 -8.78 9.76 3.70
N ASN A 51 -8.97 10.11 2.42
CA ASN A 51 -10.27 9.97 1.76
C ASN A 51 -10.57 8.54 1.29
N ASN A 52 -9.60 7.62 1.31
CA ASN A 52 -9.76 6.25 0.80
C ASN A 52 -9.12 5.19 1.73
N PRO A 53 -9.42 5.21 3.04
CA PRO A 53 -8.72 4.38 4.04
C PRO A 53 -8.91 2.88 3.81
N ASP A 54 -10.04 2.49 3.21
CA ASP A 54 -10.37 1.08 2.95
C ASP A 54 -9.81 0.57 1.61
N LYS A 55 -9.15 1.43 0.82
CA LYS A 55 -8.66 1.07 -0.52
C LYS A 55 -7.15 1.11 -0.66
N ILE A 56 -6.49 2.03 0.04
CA ILE A 56 -5.06 2.27 -0.10
C ILE A 56 -4.45 2.59 1.26
N THR A 57 -3.25 2.05 1.47
CA THR A 57 -2.37 2.40 2.58
C THR A 57 -0.99 2.76 2.05
N SER A 58 -0.17 3.40 2.88
CA SER A 58 1.19 3.77 2.47
C SER A 58 2.26 3.49 3.50
N ILE A 59 3.47 3.27 2.99
CA ILE A 59 4.72 3.35 3.74
C ILE A 59 5.52 4.51 3.14
N ASN A 60 5.91 5.46 3.97
CA ASN A 60 6.69 6.61 3.52
C ASN A 60 8.16 6.41 3.90
N TYR A 61 9.02 6.25 2.91
CA TYR A 61 10.47 6.13 3.10
C TYR A 61 11.12 7.49 2.90
N HIS A 62 11.76 7.98 3.97
CA HIS A 62 12.49 9.24 3.93
C HIS A 62 13.91 8.99 3.42
N THR A 63 14.34 9.68 2.37
CA THR A 63 15.69 9.48 1.79
C THR A 63 16.76 10.32 2.49
N SER A 64 18.02 9.91 2.35
CA SER A 64 19.18 10.63 2.93
C SER A 64 19.53 11.95 2.22
N TRP A 65 18.82 12.28 1.15
CA TRP A 65 19.08 13.39 0.24
C TRP A 65 17.74 13.96 -0.27
N PRO A 66 17.68 15.21 -0.80
CA PRO A 66 18.79 16.14 -1.04
C PRO A 66 19.29 16.94 0.17
N GLY A 67 18.67 16.81 1.35
CA GLY A 67 19.01 17.63 2.51
C GLY A 67 18.78 16.91 3.83
N TYR A 68 18.67 17.69 4.91
CA TYR A 68 18.48 17.15 6.25
C TYR A 68 17.04 16.65 6.46
N ASP A 69 16.91 15.43 6.97
CA ASP A 69 15.64 14.82 7.33
C ASP A 69 15.75 14.05 8.67
N PRO A 70 15.06 14.49 9.74
CA PRO A 70 15.09 13.78 11.01
C PRO A 70 14.42 12.39 10.93
N MET A 71 13.46 12.19 10.02
CA MET A 71 12.76 10.91 9.86
C MET A 71 13.68 9.87 9.21
N TYR A 72 14.55 10.27 8.28
CA TYR A 72 15.61 9.39 7.78
C TYR A 72 16.59 9.00 8.90
N ASN A 73 17.01 9.97 9.73
CA ASN A 73 17.97 9.72 10.80
C ASN A 73 17.47 8.73 11.87
N HIS A 74 16.16 8.59 12.03
CA HIS A 74 15.56 7.61 12.95
C HIS A 74 15.53 6.18 12.37
N ASN A 75 15.52 6.01 11.06
CA ASN A 75 15.55 4.69 10.42
C ASN A 75 16.34 4.72 9.10
N THR A 76 17.66 4.80 9.21
CA THR A 76 18.54 4.92 8.05
C THR A 76 18.65 3.62 7.25
N VAL A 77 18.60 2.48 7.93
CA VAL A 77 18.87 1.15 7.34
C VAL A 77 17.74 0.73 6.41
N ASP A 78 16.49 0.71 6.89
CA ASP A 78 15.37 0.22 6.09
C ASP A 78 15.06 1.17 4.93
N ALA A 79 15.14 2.47 5.18
CA ALA A 79 14.94 3.48 4.15
C ALA A 79 15.98 3.34 3.03
N ALA A 80 17.27 3.23 3.36
CA ALA A 80 18.33 3.06 2.36
C ALA A 80 18.19 1.72 1.60
N ALA A 81 17.89 0.63 2.32
CA ALA A 81 17.66 -0.67 1.70
C ALA A 81 16.51 -0.63 0.69
N ARG A 82 15.39 0.01 1.06
CA ARG A 82 14.24 0.11 0.17
C ARG A 82 14.47 1.07 -1.01
N THR A 83 15.14 2.20 -0.79
CA THR A 83 15.57 3.11 -1.88
C THR A 83 16.44 2.36 -2.89
N SER A 84 17.39 1.55 -2.42
CA SER A 84 18.24 0.72 -3.28
C SER A 84 17.44 -0.36 -4.01
N TYR A 85 16.51 -1.03 -3.32
CA TYR A 85 15.70 -2.11 -3.91
C TYR A 85 14.92 -1.65 -5.15
N TYR A 86 14.32 -0.46 -5.08
CA TYR A 86 13.57 0.12 -6.20
C TYR A 86 14.41 1.02 -7.12
N SER A 87 15.72 1.12 -6.90
CA SER A 87 16.62 2.00 -7.65
C SER A 87 16.11 3.46 -7.72
N VAL A 88 15.58 3.97 -6.60
CA VAL A 88 15.02 5.32 -6.54
C VAL A 88 16.14 6.35 -6.62
N SER A 89 16.13 7.16 -7.69
CA SER A 89 17.17 8.14 -8.01
C SER A 89 16.72 9.60 -7.84
N SER A 90 15.43 9.84 -7.60
CA SER A 90 14.89 11.17 -7.32
C SER A 90 13.73 11.09 -6.31
N VAL A 91 13.52 12.15 -5.54
CA VAL A 91 12.32 12.32 -4.71
C VAL A 91 11.60 13.61 -5.11
N PRO A 92 10.26 13.63 -5.12
CA PRO A 92 9.39 12.55 -4.69
C PRO A 92 9.26 11.41 -5.72
N ASN A 93 9.17 10.17 -5.25
CA ASN A 93 8.93 8.99 -6.08
C ASN A 93 7.85 8.11 -5.44
N SER A 94 7.00 7.49 -6.23
CA SER A 94 5.94 6.60 -5.79
C SER A 94 6.13 5.24 -6.43
N VAL A 95 6.06 4.20 -5.61
CA VAL A 95 5.98 2.81 -6.05
C VAL A 95 4.63 2.26 -5.64
N LEU A 96 3.80 1.83 -6.60
CA LEU A 96 2.53 1.17 -6.31
C LEU A 96 2.63 -0.32 -6.58
N GLU A 97 2.09 -1.13 -5.66
CA GLU A 97 1.98 -2.59 -5.80
C GLU A 97 3.30 -3.27 -6.17
N GLY A 98 4.40 -2.82 -5.55
CA GLY A 98 5.75 -3.32 -5.75
C GLY A 98 6.37 -2.89 -7.09
N ASN A 99 5.71 -3.11 -8.22
CA ASN A 99 6.25 -2.77 -9.55
C ASN A 99 5.17 -2.39 -10.58
N TYR A 100 3.91 -2.22 -10.18
CA TYR A 100 2.87 -1.77 -11.12
C TYR A 100 3.16 -0.35 -11.64
N TYR A 101 3.59 0.51 -10.73
CA TYR A 101 4.03 1.87 -11.03
C TYR A 101 5.29 2.18 -10.24
N ASN A 102 6.28 2.82 -10.87
CA ASN A 102 7.46 3.36 -10.20
C ASN A 102 7.84 4.67 -10.89
N GLY A 103 7.65 5.80 -10.21
CA GLY A 103 7.94 7.11 -10.78
C GLY A 103 7.36 8.28 -10.01
N HIS A 104 7.29 9.44 -10.65
CA HIS A 104 6.83 10.68 -10.04
C HIS A 104 5.35 10.62 -9.57
N PRO A 105 4.97 11.17 -8.41
CA PRO A 105 3.60 11.05 -7.87
C PRO A 105 2.44 11.44 -8.81
N ASN A 106 2.67 12.31 -9.79
CA ASN A 106 1.65 12.68 -10.79
C ASN A 106 1.26 11.56 -11.76
N GLY A 107 2.03 10.47 -11.84
CA GLY A 107 1.74 9.37 -12.76
C GLY A 107 0.67 8.40 -12.28
N TRP A 108 0.14 8.58 -11.08
CA TRP A 108 -0.97 7.78 -10.55
C TRP A 108 -2.02 8.68 -9.89
N ASN A 109 -3.24 8.17 -9.76
CA ASN A 109 -4.34 8.86 -9.10
C ASN A 109 -5.36 7.84 -8.55
N ILE A 110 -6.50 8.33 -8.07
CA ILE A 110 -7.55 7.46 -7.51
C ILE A 110 -8.11 6.44 -8.50
N ASN A 111 -8.09 6.71 -9.82
CA ASN A 111 -8.52 5.73 -10.82
C ASN A 111 -7.52 4.58 -10.96
N THR A 112 -6.22 4.86 -10.82
CA THR A 112 -5.18 3.83 -10.71
C THR A 112 -5.46 2.93 -9.51
N VAL A 113 -5.71 3.54 -8.35
CA VAL A 113 -6.03 2.81 -7.10
C VAL A 113 -7.31 1.99 -7.25
N ASN A 114 -8.37 2.55 -7.81
CA ASN A 114 -9.65 1.84 -8.01
C ASN A 114 -9.48 0.61 -8.92
N THR A 115 -8.68 0.74 -9.98
CA THR A 115 -8.36 -0.39 -10.89
C THR A 115 -7.62 -1.49 -10.13
N LEU A 116 -6.62 -1.14 -9.32
CA LEU A 116 -5.86 -2.11 -8.53
C LEU A 116 -6.70 -2.73 -7.42
N TYR A 117 -7.50 -1.94 -6.72
CA TYR A 117 -8.37 -2.39 -5.63
C TYR A 117 -9.42 -3.42 -6.08
N ALA A 118 -9.86 -3.34 -7.35
CA ALA A 118 -10.78 -4.30 -7.94
C ALA A 118 -10.16 -5.68 -8.22
N ILE A 119 -8.83 -5.81 -8.14
CA ILE A 119 -8.12 -7.09 -8.25
C ILE A 119 -8.10 -7.73 -6.86
N PRO A 120 -8.70 -8.91 -6.66
CA PRO A 120 -8.71 -9.58 -5.36
C PRO A 120 -7.34 -10.15 -4.97
N SER A 121 -7.10 -10.30 -3.67
CA SER A 121 -5.93 -11.02 -3.16
C SER A 121 -6.15 -12.54 -3.15
N PRO A 122 -5.13 -13.35 -3.47
CA PRO A 122 -5.20 -14.81 -3.37
C PRO A 122 -5.20 -15.32 -1.93
N ALA A 123 -4.86 -14.47 -0.96
CA ALA A 123 -4.81 -14.83 0.46
C ALA A 123 -5.29 -13.68 1.35
N ASN A 124 -5.79 -14.03 2.53
CA ASN A 124 -6.06 -13.06 3.59
C ASN A 124 -4.86 -13.05 4.56
N LEU A 125 -4.41 -11.87 4.94
CA LEU A 125 -3.37 -11.69 5.96
C LEU A 125 -3.99 -10.97 7.15
N SER A 126 -3.92 -11.60 8.31
CA SER A 126 -4.30 -11.00 9.59
C SER A 126 -3.05 -10.82 10.43
N ILE A 127 -2.85 -9.60 10.91
CA ILE A 127 -1.73 -9.21 11.76
C ILE A 127 -2.32 -8.72 13.08
N ASN A 128 -1.84 -9.25 14.20
CA ASN A 128 -2.22 -8.79 15.53
C ASN A 128 -1.04 -8.03 16.11
N GLN A 129 -1.23 -6.77 16.48
CA GLN A 129 -0.18 -5.98 17.09
C GLN A 129 -0.63 -5.45 18.46
N TYR A 130 0.31 -5.29 19.38
CA TYR A 130 0.06 -4.64 20.66
C TYR A 130 1.23 -3.73 21.06
N LEU A 131 0.91 -2.65 21.75
CA LEU A 131 1.91 -1.76 22.32
C LEU A 131 2.37 -2.28 23.68
N SER A 132 3.65 -2.06 24.01
CA SER A 132 4.15 -2.22 25.37
C SER A 132 3.32 -1.37 26.34
N ALA A 133 3.34 -1.72 27.63
CA ALA A 133 2.66 -0.91 28.66
C ALA A 133 3.15 0.56 28.69
N ASN A 134 4.38 0.80 28.24
CA ASN A 134 4.99 2.13 28.18
C ASN A 134 4.69 2.88 26.86
N ASN A 135 3.99 2.26 25.90
CA ASN A 135 3.76 2.77 24.54
C ASN A 135 5.05 3.11 23.76
N ASP A 136 6.15 2.42 24.07
CA ASP A 136 7.47 2.65 23.44
C ASP A 136 7.84 1.57 22.41
N THR A 137 7.17 0.42 22.44
CA THR A 137 7.48 -0.74 21.59
C THR A 137 6.21 -1.31 21.01
N LEU A 138 6.22 -1.59 19.71
CA LEU A 138 5.15 -2.29 19.01
C LEU A 138 5.56 -3.75 18.80
N PHE A 139 4.77 -4.67 19.33
CA PHE A 139 4.89 -6.10 19.10
C PHE A 139 3.89 -6.52 18.02
N VAL A 140 4.32 -7.43 17.14
CA VAL A 140 3.57 -7.94 15.98
C VAL A 140 3.59 -9.46 16.00
#